data_AF-A0AAN6IKS9-F1
#
_entry.id   AF-A0AAN6IKS9-F1
#
_cell.length_a   1.000
_cell.length_b   1.000
_cell.length_c   1.000
_cell.angle_alpha   90.00
_cell.angle_beta   90.00
_cell.angle_gamma   90.00
#
_symmetry.space_group_name_H-M   'P 1'
#
loop_
_entity.id
_entity.type
_entity.pdbx_description
1 polymer ?
#
loop_
_entity_poly.entity_id
_entity_poly.type
_entity_poly.pdbx_seq_one_letter_code
_entity_poly.pdbx_strand_id
1 'polypeptide(L)' 'PGSLDSEAGVFCSTFDRTGFRLITGEADKSIKIWKEDEEATEESHPVDFRPSLGRRRY' A
#
# COMPACT_ATOMS: atom_id res chain seq x y z
N PRO A 1 18.90 14.97 15.48
CA PRO A 1 18.26 13.63 15.49
C PRO A 1 17.03 13.66 14.57
N GLY A 2 17.01 12.82 13.53
CA GLY A 2 15.95 12.80 12.52
C GLY A 2 14.60 12.34 13.10
N SER A 3 13.51 12.76 12.48
CA SER A 3 12.16 12.32 12.85
C SER A 3 11.97 10.86 12.43
N LEU A 4 11.48 10.01 13.33
CA LEU A 4 11.10 8.62 13.01
C LEU A 4 10.02 8.56 11.91
N ASP A 5 9.19 9.60 11.82
CA ASP A 5 8.20 9.74 10.76
C ASP A 5 8.84 9.90 9.37
N SER A 6 10.05 10.47 9.30
CA SER A 6 10.80 10.59 8.06
C SER A 6 11.33 9.25 7.53
N GLU A 7 11.25 8.18 8.32
CA GLU A 7 11.66 6.83 7.92
C GLU A 7 10.47 5.97 7.43
N ALA A 8 9.24 6.48 7.47
CA ALA A 8 8.04 5.81 6.94
C ALA A 8 7.91 5.96 5.41
N GLY A 9 8.87 5.41 4.66
CA GLY A 9 8.92 5.50 3.20
C GLY A 9 9.09 4.13 2.53
N VAL A 10 8.43 3.93 1.39
CA VAL A 10 8.62 2.75 0.52
C VAL A 10 9.50 3.15 -0.66
N PHE A 11 10.68 2.55 -0.80
CA PHE A 11 11.59 2.82 -1.92
C PHE A 11 11.34 1.93 -3.13
N CYS A 12 10.97 0.68 -2.88
CA CYS A 12 10.68 -0.29 -3.93
C CYS A 12 9.57 -1.24 -3.50
N SER A 13 8.88 -1.80 -4.50
CA SER A 13 7.91 -2.87 -4.28
C SER A 13 7.81 -3.77 -5.49
N THR A 14 7.41 -5.02 -5.26
CA THR A 14 7.10 -5.98 -6.33
C THR A 14 6.12 -7.01 -5.85
N PHE A 15 5.40 -7.64 -6.77
CA PHE A 15 4.61 -8.83 -6.48
C PHE A 15 5.47 -10.09 -6.64
N ASP A 16 5.13 -11.13 -5.88
CA ASP A 16 5.64 -12.45 -6.20
C ASP A 16 5.10 -12.96 -7.55
N ARG A 17 5.58 -14.11 -8.02
CA ARG A 17 5.15 -14.66 -9.33
C ARG A 17 3.67 -15.03 -9.39
N THR A 18 3.02 -15.20 -8.24
CA THR A 18 1.60 -15.56 -8.17
C THR A 18 0.70 -14.33 -8.18
N GLY A 19 1.22 -13.18 -7.75
CA GLY A 19 0.46 -11.93 -7.59
C GLY A 19 -0.19 -11.78 -6.21
N PHE A 20 -0.18 -12.80 -5.35
CA PHE A 20 -0.90 -12.78 -4.07
C PHE A 20 -0.10 -12.24 -2.88
N ARG A 21 1.16 -11.83 -3.11
CA ARG A 21 2.02 -11.23 -2.08
C ARG A 21 2.65 -9.97 -2.63
N LEU A 22 2.47 -8.87 -1.91
CA LEU A 22 3.20 -7.62 -2.16
C LEU A 22 4.41 -7.57 -1.24
N ILE A 23 5.58 -7.36 -1.81
CA ILE A 23 6.85 -7.24 -1.08
C ILE A 23 7.29 -5.79 -1.17
N THR A 24 7.53 -5.14 -0.04
CA THR A 24 8.00 -3.74 0.04
C THR A 24 9.37 -3.64 0.70
N GLY A 25 10.26 -2.83 0.14
CA GLY A 25 11.51 -2.41 0.77
C GLY A 25 11.38 -1.00 1.33
N GLU A 26 11.49 -0.86 2.66
CA GLU A 26 11.22 0.38 3.37
C GLU A 26 12.48 1.12 3.85
N ALA A 27 12.34 2.42 4.10
CA ALA A 27 13.43 3.28 4.54
C ALA A 27 13.89 2.99 5.97
N ASP A 28 13.05 2.34 6.78
CA ASP A 28 13.37 1.87 8.14
C ASP A 28 14.30 0.63 8.17
N LYS A 29 14.82 0.22 7.01
CA LYS A 29 15.66 -0.97 6.80
C LYS A 29 14.91 -2.29 6.98
N SER A 30 13.58 -2.28 6.87
CA SER A 30 12.76 -3.49 6.85
C SER A 30 12.35 -3.90 5.44
N ILE A 31 12.05 -5.20 5.30
CA ILE A 31 11.29 -5.75 4.18
C ILE A 31 9.97 -6.24 4.75
N LYS A 32 8.85 -5.75 4.23
CA LYS A 32 7.51 -6.20 4.64
C LYS A 32 6.86 -7.01 3.54
N ILE A 33 6.18 -8.09 3.94
CA ILE A 33 5.45 -8.97 3.04
C ILE A 33 3.98 -8.86 3.42
N TRP A 34 3.18 -8.41 2.47
CA TRP A 34 1.75 -8.20 2.62
C TRP A 34 0.98 -9.29 1.88
N LYS A 35 -0.20 -9.62 2.39
CA LYS A 35 -1.15 -10.59 1.84
C LYS A 35 -2.54 -9.96 1.85
N GLU A 36 -3.37 -10.33 0.88
CA GLU A 36 -4.81 -10.06 0.95
C GLU A 36 -5.43 -10.66 2.22
N ASP A 37 -6.38 -9.94 2.80
CA ASP A 37 -7.22 -10.46 3.87
C ASP A 37 -8.30 -11.36 3.26
N GLU A 38 -8.27 -12.65 3.59
CA GLU A 38 -9.19 -13.65 3.03
C GLU A 38 -10.61 -13.50 3.58
N GLU A 39 -10.79 -12.81 4.70
CA GLU A 39 -12.09 -12.57 5.33
C GLU A 39 -12.73 -11.23 4.90
N ALA A 40 -12.02 -10.42 4.10
CA ALA A 40 -12.54 -9.15 3.63
C ALA A 40 -13.67 -9.35 2.60
N THR A 41 -14.77 -8.63 2.81
CA THR A 41 -15.94 -8.59 1.92
C THR A 41 -16.28 -7.15 1.55
N GLU A 42 -17.13 -6.97 0.54
CA GLU A 42 -17.58 -5.63 0.11
C GLU A 42 -18.33 -4.88 1.22
N GLU A 43 -19.04 -5.59 2.11
CA GLU A 43 -19.77 -5.01 3.22
C GLU A 43 -18.88 -4.66 4.43
N SER A 44 -17.86 -5.48 4.70
CA SER A 44 -16.94 -5.26 5.82
C SER A 44 -15.91 -4.17 5.52
N HIS A 45 -15.45 -4.07 4.28
CA HIS A 45 -14.43 -3.13 3.82
C HIS A 45 -14.89 -2.33 2.59
N PRO A 46 -15.97 -1.52 2.71
CA PRO A 46 -16.55 -0.82 1.58
C PRO A 46 -15.62 0.28 1.05
N VAL A 47 -15.54 0.40 -0.29
CA VAL A 47 -14.77 1.47 -0.95
C VAL A 47 -15.67 2.70 -1.14
N ASP A 48 -15.42 3.78 -0.40
CA ASP A 48 -16.09 5.07 -0.57
C ASP A 48 -15.48 5.86 -1.74
N PHE A 49 -15.87 5.49 -2.97
CA PHE A 49 -15.37 6.15 -4.18
C PHE A 49 -16.10 7.47 -4.46
N ARG A 50 -15.46 8.60 -4.10
CA ARG A 50 -15.96 9.96 -4.39
C ARG A 50 -15.04 10.70 -5.36
N PRO A 51 -15.18 10.49 -6.68
CA PRO A 51 -14.31 11.14 -7.66
C PRO A 51 -14.55 12.65 -7.65
N SER A 52 -13.48 13.44 -7.58
CA SER A 52 -13.58 14.90 -7.78
C SER A 52 -13.60 15.21 -9.28
N LEU A 53 -14.72 15.75 -9.76
CA LEU A 53 -14.93 16.11 -11.17
C LEU A 53 -13.99 17.23 -11.66
N GLY A 54 -13.28 17.92 -10.76
CA GLY A 54 -12.57 19.17 -11.04
C GLY A 54 -11.09 19.04 -11.41
N ARG A 55 -10.46 17.88 -11.31
CA ARG A 55 -9.02 17.75 -11.58
C ARG A 55 -8.76 16.88 -12.81
N ARG A 56 -8.73 17.52 -13.98
CA ARG A 56 -8.19 16.89 -15.19
C ARG A 56 -6.70 16.69 -14.98
N ARG A 57 -6.25 15.44 -14.83
CA ARG A 57 -4.82 15.08 -14.78
C ARG A 57 -4.30 14.66 -16.15
N TYR A 58 -4.49 15.48 -17.18
CA TYR A 58 -3.74 15.44 -18.46
C TYR A 58 -3.89 16.80 -19.17
#